data_AF-A0A2A4CK02-F1
#
_entry.id   AF-A0A2A4CK02-F1
#
_cell.length_a   1.000
_cell.length_b   1.000
_cell.length_c   1.000
_cell.angle_alpha   90.00
_cell.angle_beta   90.00
_cell.angle_gamma   90.00
#
_symmetry.space_group_name_H-M   'P 1'
#
loop_
_entity.id
_entity.type
_entity.pdbx_description
1 polymer ?
#
loop_
_entity_poly.entity_id
_entity_poly.type
_entity_poly.pdbx_seq_one_letter_code
_entity_poly.pdbx_strand_id
1 'polypeptide(L)'
;MPIAAIEHGGEPVAALAGLLAQAGGGAKGRGVLSSLRRLHVLLGHPWLDAAILPWQDGLVAGAAWQAYARVVLAEHGVKAPEGLNLCIEAAGYGRSRLCVGVRAEWVGALAAASEGAGWRMASCRDIVSASAARHVGRVGGNGTLALLEPGTLTCLFRANAQWQDLATLRLDAGQSLPEALDTLAVLSGHAMDDGIHVAGCVPSGVASNNRWTCVGSPDRRWDGVPA
;
A
#
# COMPACT_ATOMS: atom_id res chain seq x y z
N MET A 1 -3.11 4.54 -21.86
CA MET A 1 -1.64 4.39 -21.76
C MET A 1 -1.31 2.94 -22.03
N PRO A 2 -0.22 2.62 -22.75
CA PRO A 2 0.25 1.24 -22.81
C PRO A 2 0.62 0.81 -21.39
N ILE A 3 0.11 -0.34 -20.98
CA ILE A 3 0.42 -0.96 -19.70
C ILE A 3 1.46 -2.04 -20.01
N ALA A 4 2.60 -1.98 -19.33
CA ALA A 4 3.64 -2.98 -19.44
C ALA A 4 3.92 -3.55 -18.05
N ALA A 5 3.86 -4.89 -17.94
CA ALA A 5 4.35 -5.62 -16.78
C ALA A 5 5.78 -6.06 -17.06
N ILE A 6 6.69 -5.85 -16.11
CA ILE A 6 8.08 -6.26 -16.23
C ILE A 6 8.49 -6.97 -14.94
N GLU A 7 9.02 -8.17 -15.10
CA GLU A 7 9.71 -8.86 -14.00
C GLU A 7 11.05 -8.17 -13.74
N HIS A 8 11.28 -7.79 -12.49
CA HIS A 8 12.48 -7.07 -12.11
C HIS A 8 13.62 -7.98 -11.65
N GLY A 9 13.43 -9.31 -11.56
CA GLY A 9 14.48 -10.27 -11.20
C GLY A 9 15.15 -10.03 -9.84
N GLY A 10 14.45 -9.39 -8.90
CA GLY A 10 15.03 -8.96 -7.61
C GLY A 10 15.66 -7.56 -7.61
N GLU A 11 15.73 -6.88 -8.76
CA GLU A 11 16.30 -5.52 -8.89
C GLU A 11 15.29 -4.48 -9.41
N PRO A 12 14.27 -4.09 -8.62
CA PRO A 12 13.21 -3.17 -9.08
C PRO A 12 13.72 -1.80 -9.54
N VAL A 13 14.74 -1.25 -8.87
CA VAL A 13 15.30 0.07 -9.20
C VAL A 13 15.98 0.06 -10.57
N ALA A 14 16.72 -1.00 -10.89
CA ALA A 14 17.38 -1.16 -12.19
C ALA A 14 16.34 -1.35 -13.31
N ALA A 15 15.33 -2.20 -13.07
CA ALA A 15 14.22 -2.40 -14.00
C ALA A 15 13.45 -1.10 -14.26
N LEU A 16 13.17 -0.31 -13.22
CA LEU A 16 12.55 1.01 -13.35
C LEU A 16 13.43 1.95 -14.19
N ALA A 17 14.73 2.04 -13.92
CA ALA A 17 15.63 2.90 -14.68
C ALA A 17 15.62 2.53 -16.18
N GLY A 18 15.65 1.23 -16.50
CA GLY A 18 15.53 0.74 -17.87
C GLY A 18 14.21 1.14 -18.54
N LEU A 19 13.09 1.01 -17.82
CA LEU A 19 11.76 1.44 -18.29
C LEU A 19 11.71 2.94 -18.58
N LEU A 20 12.22 3.76 -17.66
CA LEU A 20 12.22 5.21 -17.81
C LEU A 20 13.10 5.67 -18.97
N ALA A 21 14.23 4.98 -19.21
CA ALA A 21 15.09 5.22 -20.36
C ALA A 21 14.37 4.90 -21.69
N GLN A 22 13.67 3.75 -21.76
CA GLN A 22 12.88 3.35 -22.93
C GLN A 22 11.69 4.29 -23.18
N ALA A 23 11.06 4.80 -22.12
CA ALA A 23 10.01 5.82 -22.19
C ALA A 23 10.52 7.23 -22.54
N GLY A 24 11.77 7.35 -22.99
CA GLY A 24 12.36 8.58 -23.52
C GLY A 24 13.31 9.30 -22.59
N GLY A 25 13.73 8.69 -21.47
CA GLY A 25 14.63 9.24 -20.45
C GLY A 25 16.08 9.45 -20.88
N GLY A 26 16.50 8.94 -22.04
CA GLY A 26 17.90 8.99 -22.49
C GLY A 26 18.30 10.17 -23.37
N ALA A 27 17.36 11.00 -23.84
CA ALA A 27 17.71 12.10 -24.74
C ALA A 27 18.27 13.29 -23.96
N LYS A 28 19.47 13.74 -24.33
CA LYS A 28 20.18 14.98 -23.92
C LYS A 28 19.39 16.29 -24.18
N GLY A 29 18.07 16.30 -24.02
CA GLY A 29 17.23 17.48 -24.03
C GLY A 29 16.99 17.98 -22.62
N ARG A 30 18.00 18.57 -21.98
CA ARG A 30 17.80 19.44 -20.80
C ARG A 30 17.05 20.70 -21.26
N GLY A 31 15.74 20.57 -21.43
CA GLY A 31 14.84 21.65 -21.82
C GLY A 31 13.54 21.59 -21.04
N VAL A 32 12.66 22.59 -21.23
CA VAL A 32 11.38 22.77 -20.52
C VAL A 32 10.52 21.49 -20.51
N LEU A 33 10.65 20.62 -21.51
CA LEU A 33 9.93 19.35 -21.62
C LEU A 33 10.32 18.29 -20.58
N SER A 34 11.53 18.29 -20.01
CA SER A 34 11.88 17.33 -18.94
C SER A 34 11.13 17.62 -17.64
N SER A 35 10.78 18.89 -17.39
CA SER A 35 10.02 19.32 -16.21
C SER A 35 8.58 18.81 -16.19
N LEU A 36 8.07 18.36 -17.35
CA LEU A 36 6.74 17.77 -17.51
C LEU A 36 6.72 16.27 -17.21
N ARG A 37 7.89 15.61 -17.18
CA ARG A 37 8.00 14.17 -16.94
C ARG A 37 7.88 13.87 -15.46
N ARG A 38 6.70 13.38 -15.07
CA ARG A 38 6.36 13.07 -13.68
C ARG A 38 6.15 11.58 -13.52
N LEU A 39 6.88 11.00 -12.57
CA LEU A 39 6.68 9.63 -12.13
C LEU A 39 5.81 9.62 -10.88
N HIS A 40 4.73 8.85 -10.91
CA HIS A 40 3.91 8.54 -9.75
C HIS A 40 4.15 7.08 -9.37
N VAL A 41 4.66 6.86 -8.17
CA VAL A 41 4.98 5.52 -7.65
C VAL A 41 3.92 5.11 -6.64
N LEU A 42 3.43 3.87 -6.80
CA LEU A 42 2.65 3.17 -5.80
C LEU A 42 3.46 1.95 -5.34
N LEU A 43 3.68 1.84 -4.03
CA LEU A 43 4.42 0.75 -3.41
C LEU A 43 3.44 -0.26 -2.81
N GLY A 44 3.73 -1.53 -3.06
CA GLY A 44 3.01 -2.67 -2.51
C GLY A 44 3.93 -3.60 -1.72
N HIS A 45 3.39 -4.73 -1.27
CA HIS A 45 4.17 -5.80 -0.66
C HIS A 45 5.31 -6.27 -1.62
N PRO A 46 6.51 -6.61 -1.13
CA PRO A 46 6.97 -6.61 0.27
C PRO A 46 7.70 -5.32 0.68
N TRP A 47 7.53 -4.20 -0.03
CA TRP A 47 8.34 -2.99 0.15
C TRP A 47 7.82 -2.03 1.22
N LEU A 48 6.78 -2.43 1.95
CA LEU A 48 6.14 -1.67 3.01
C LEU A 48 5.84 -2.57 4.19
N ASP A 49 5.83 -1.98 5.38
CA ASP A 49 5.35 -2.58 6.62
C ASP A 49 4.18 -1.74 7.13
N ALA A 50 3.10 -2.37 7.59
CA ALA A 50 1.91 -1.68 8.07
C ALA A 50 1.50 -2.16 9.46
N ALA A 51 0.95 -1.25 10.27
CA ALA A 51 0.42 -1.56 11.58
C ALA A 51 -0.75 -0.64 11.92
N ILE A 52 -1.68 -1.14 12.73
CA ILE A 52 -2.67 -0.30 13.40
C ILE A 52 -2.05 0.16 14.73
N LEU A 53 -2.08 1.46 14.97
CA LEU A 53 -1.62 2.09 16.20
C LEU A 53 -2.83 2.37 17.10
N PRO A 54 -2.99 1.64 18.22
CA PRO A 54 -3.98 1.97 19.24
C PRO A 54 -3.87 3.42 19.71
N TRP A 55 -4.99 3.99 20.15
CA TRP A 55 -4.97 5.30 20.81
C TRP A 55 -4.13 5.25 22.09
N GLN A 56 -3.30 6.27 22.31
CA GLN A 56 -2.52 6.43 23.54
C GLN A 56 -2.76 7.83 24.10
N ASP A 57 -3.25 7.90 25.33
CA ASP A 57 -3.39 9.18 26.02
C ASP A 57 -2.02 9.83 26.22
N GLY A 58 -1.92 11.12 25.87
CA GLY A 58 -0.67 11.89 25.98
C GLY A 58 0.18 11.95 24.71
N LEU A 59 -0.12 11.20 23.64
CA LEU A 59 0.54 11.37 22.34
C LEU A 59 -0.08 12.56 21.58
N VAL A 60 0.36 13.78 21.90
CA VAL A 60 -0.14 15.01 21.26
C VAL A 60 0.70 15.41 20.04
N ALA A 61 2.02 15.20 20.09
CA ALA A 61 2.94 15.61 19.04
C ALA A 61 3.15 14.52 17.97
N GLY A 62 3.32 14.93 16.71
CA GLY A 62 3.60 14.00 15.60
C GLY A 62 4.87 13.17 15.80
N ALA A 63 5.91 13.73 16.42
CA ALA A 63 7.14 13.00 16.74
C ALA A 63 6.91 11.87 17.76
N ALA A 64 5.98 12.05 18.69
CA ALA A 64 5.65 11.03 19.69
C ALA A 64 4.92 9.84 19.03
N TRP A 65 4.01 10.11 18.10
CA TRP A 65 3.38 9.09 17.25
C TRP A 65 4.39 8.34 16.38
N GLN A 66 5.37 9.05 15.83
CA GLN A 66 6.45 8.44 15.03
C GLN A 66 7.33 7.52 15.89
N ALA A 67 7.64 7.89 17.13
CA ALA A 67 8.37 7.03 18.05
C ALA A 67 7.54 5.79 18.43
N TYR A 68 6.27 5.98 18.78
CA TYR A 68 5.36 4.88 19.10
C TYR A 68 5.20 3.90 17.94
N ALA A 69 5.01 4.40 16.73
CA ALA A 69 4.89 3.58 15.53
C ALA A 69 6.10 2.66 15.31
N ARG A 70 7.32 3.16 15.56
CA ARG A 70 8.54 2.34 15.45
C ARG A 70 8.58 1.21 16.46
N VAL A 71 8.11 1.46 17.68
CA VAL A 71 8.01 0.42 18.72
C VAL A 71 7.03 -0.67 18.30
N VAL A 72 5.81 -0.29 17.89
CA VAL A 72 4.80 -1.25 17.42
C VAL A 72 5.30 -2.07 16.23
N LEU A 73 5.95 -1.42 15.25
CA LEU A 73 6.53 -2.13 14.11
C LEU A 73 7.66 -3.09 14.54
N ALA A 74 8.50 -2.70 15.50
CA ALA A 74 9.53 -3.58 16.06
C ALA A 74 8.92 -4.82 16.72
N GLU A 75 7.84 -4.64 17.49
CA GLU A 75 7.09 -5.73 18.15
C GLU A 75 6.46 -6.68 17.13
N HIS A 76 6.05 -6.16 15.96
CA HIS A 76 5.59 -6.97 14.83
C HIS A 76 6.73 -7.62 14.02
N GLY A 77 7.98 -7.50 14.48
CA GLY A 77 9.14 -8.14 13.87
C GLY A 77 9.75 -7.38 12.69
N VAL A 78 9.33 -6.13 12.45
CA VAL A 78 9.94 -5.28 11.42
C VAL A 78 11.37 -4.94 11.83
N LYS A 79 12.33 -5.33 10.98
CA LYS A 79 13.75 -5.06 11.23
C LYS A 79 14.05 -3.57 11.10
N ALA A 80 14.96 -3.03 11.90
CA ALA A 80 15.48 -1.65 11.77
C ALA A 80 14.40 -0.56 11.52
N PRO A 81 13.33 -0.47 12.33
CA PRO A 81 12.21 0.46 12.11
C PRO A 81 12.63 1.95 12.12
N GLU A 82 13.79 2.28 12.67
CA GLU A 82 14.42 3.60 12.59
C GLU A 82 14.74 4.05 11.15
N GLY A 83 14.99 3.11 10.25
CA GLY A 83 15.27 3.38 8.83
C GLY A 83 14.02 3.58 7.95
N LEU A 84 12.82 3.60 8.56
CA LEU A 84 11.56 3.76 7.83
C LEU A 84 11.11 5.22 7.76
N ASN A 85 10.66 5.61 6.58
CA ASN A 85 9.78 6.76 6.38
C ASN A 85 8.35 6.33 6.70
N LEU A 86 7.78 6.86 7.79
CA LEU A 86 6.44 6.48 8.25
C LEU A 86 5.39 7.50 7.81
N CYS A 87 4.32 6.99 7.20
CA CYS A 87 3.06 7.68 6.98
C CYS A 87 2.07 7.24 8.06
N ILE A 88 1.56 8.17 8.87
CA ILE A 88 0.59 7.89 9.93
C ILE A 88 -0.69 8.64 9.61
N GLU A 89 -1.81 7.93 9.57
CA GLU A 89 -3.15 8.49 9.35
C GLU A 89 -3.47 9.55 10.41
N ALA A 90 -3.98 10.70 9.97
CA ALA A 90 -4.48 11.75 10.85
C ALA A 90 -5.88 11.38 11.38
N ALA A 91 -5.94 10.55 12.43
CA ALA A 91 -7.19 10.25 13.12
C ALA A 91 -7.48 11.24 14.27
N GLY A 92 -8.77 11.46 14.54
CA GLY A 92 -9.25 12.27 15.66
C GLY A 92 -8.90 11.70 17.04
N TYR A 93 -9.15 12.49 18.08
CA TYR A 93 -8.90 12.10 19.48
C TYR A 93 -9.58 10.77 19.83
N GLY A 94 -8.90 9.92 20.59
CA GLY A 94 -9.45 8.64 21.06
C GLY A 94 -9.58 7.56 19.97
N ARG A 95 -8.97 7.75 18.80
CA ARG A 95 -9.08 6.83 17.67
C ARG A 95 -7.72 6.21 17.33
N SER A 96 -7.76 4.93 16.96
CA SER A 96 -6.63 4.24 16.34
C SER A 96 -6.23 4.89 15.02
N ARG A 97 -4.99 4.66 14.60
CA ARG A 97 -4.40 5.20 13.38
C ARG A 97 -3.77 4.10 12.56
N LEU A 98 -3.99 4.12 11.25
CA LEU A 98 -3.19 3.33 10.33
C LEU A 98 -1.78 3.95 10.22
N CYS A 99 -0.75 3.11 10.32
CA CYS A 99 0.64 3.48 10.05
C CYS A 99 1.20 2.58 8.97
N VAL A 100 1.91 3.18 8.00
CA VAL A 100 2.65 2.46 6.96
C VAL A 100 4.06 3.02 6.87
N GLY A 101 5.04 2.13 6.94
CA GLY A 101 6.46 2.43 6.83
C GLY A 101 7.06 1.90 5.55
N VAL A 102 7.94 2.68 4.94
CA VAL A 102 8.74 2.28 3.78
C VAL A 102 10.20 2.63 4.05
N ARG A 103 11.13 1.75 3.69
CA ARG A 103 12.58 1.98 3.81
C ARG A 103 13.00 3.29 3.14
N ALA A 104 13.65 4.19 3.88
CA ALA A 104 14.07 5.48 3.35
C ALA A 104 15.08 5.36 2.20
N GLU A 105 16.01 4.40 2.31
CA GLU A 105 16.96 4.03 1.25
C GLU A 105 16.25 3.61 -0.04
N TRP A 106 15.12 2.92 0.06
CA TRP A 106 14.36 2.46 -1.08
C TRP A 106 13.71 3.61 -1.84
N VAL A 107 13.07 4.53 -1.10
CA VAL A 107 12.51 5.76 -1.67
C VAL A 107 13.61 6.61 -2.31
N GLY A 108 14.78 6.71 -1.66
CA GLY A 108 15.94 7.41 -2.20
C GLY A 108 16.47 6.80 -3.50
N ALA A 109 16.57 5.47 -3.57
CA ALA A 109 17.00 4.76 -4.78
C ALA A 109 16.04 4.94 -5.95
N LEU A 110 14.73 4.90 -5.71
CA LEU A 110 13.70 5.18 -6.71
C LEU A 110 13.77 6.62 -7.22
N ALA A 111 13.98 7.58 -6.31
CA ALA A 111 14.16 8.99 -6.66
C ALA A 111 15.40 9.18 -7.56
N ALA A 112 16.54 8.63 -7.14
CA ALA A 112 17.80 8.73 -7.88
C ALA A 112 17.72 8.08 -9.27
N ALA A 113 17.11 6.91 -9.39
CA ALA A 113 16.89 6.25 -10.68
C ALA A 113 15.97 7.08 -11.60
N SER A 114 14.94 7.69 -11.04
CA SER A 114 14.04 8.58 -11.77
C SER A 114 14.78 9.81 -12.32
N GLU A 115 15.53 10.48 -11.45
CA GLU A 115 16.30 11.68 -11.80
C GLU A 115 17.42 11.37 -12.80
N GLY A 116 18.10 10.23 -12.64
CA GLY A 116 19.10 9.73 -13.58
C GLY A 116 18.53 9.50 -14.98
N ALA A 117 17.25 9.12 -15.08
CA ALA A 117 16.52 9.00 -16.35
C ALA A 117 15.82 10.30 -16.80
N GLY A 118 16.04 11.43 -16.12
CA GLY A 118 15.43 12.72 -16.47
C GLY A 118 13.94 12.83 -16.16
N TRP A 119 13.45 12.04 -15.19
CA TRP A 119 12.09 12.10 -14.66
C TRP A 119 12.10 12.68 -13.24
N ARG A 120 11.05 13.42 -12.89
CA ARG A 120 10.82 13.85 -11.51
C ARG A 120 9.85 12.89 -10.83
N MET A 121 10.24 12.30 -9.70
CA MET A 121 9.30 11.57 -8.84
C MET A 121 8.32 12.56 -8.19
N ALA A 122 7.08 12.59 -8.69
CA ALA A 122 6.04 13.53 -8.27
C ALA A 122 5.26 13.04 -7.05
N SER A 123 5.13 11.73 -6.88
CA SER A 123 4.60 11.14 -5.65
C SER A 123 5.13 9.73 -5.45
N CYS A 124 5.27 9.34 -4.20
CA CYS A 124 5.45 7.96 -3.78
C CYS A 124 4.39 7.69 -2.69
N ARG A 125 3.50 6.72 -2.93
CA ARG A 125 2.44 6.33 -1.99
C ARG A 125 2.48 4.84 -1.78
N ASP A 126 1.98 4.37 -0.65
CA ASP A 126 1.75 2.96 -0.40
C ASP A 126 0.31 2.56 -0.75
N ILE A 127 0.12 1.31 -1.14
CA ILE A 127 -1.17 0.76 -1.53
C ILE A 127 -2.17 0.73 -0.37
N VAL A 128 -1.69 0.54 0.85
CA VAL A 128 -2.52 0.37 2.05
C VAL A 128 -3.21 1.67 2.40
N SER A 129 -2.45 2.74 2.63
CA SER A 129 -2.94 4.09 2.94
C SER A 129 -3.73 4.67 1.77
N ALA A 130 -3.31 4.45 0.52
CA ALA A 130 -4.05 4.92 -0.65
C ALA A 130 -5.44 4.26 -0.75
N SER A 131 -5.51 2.94 -0.59
CA SER A 131 -6.77 2.19 -0.64
C SER A 131 -7.67 2.52 0.54
N ALA A 132 -7.11 2.61 1.75
CA ALA A 132 -7.83 3.02 2.95
C ALA A 132 -8.45 4.41 2.75
N ALA A 133 -7.66 5.41 2.35
CA ALA A 133 -8.16 6.76 2.12
C ALA A 133 -9.26 6.83 1.05
N ARG A 134 -9.15 6.04 -0.02
CA ARG A 134 -10.15 6.03 -1.11
C ARG A 134 -11.45 5.32 -0.74
N HIS A 135 -11.37 4.22 0.00
CA HIS A 135 -12.48 3.26 0.14
C HIS A 135 -13.06 3.15 1.54
N VAL A 136 -12.48 3.80 2.56
CA VAL A 136 -12.99 3.80 3.95
C VAL A 136 -14.46 4.22 4.06
N GLY A 137 -14.93 5.11 3.17
CA GLY A 137 -16.33 5.52 3.11
C GLY A 137 -17.28 4.41 2.63
N ARG A 138 -16.80 3.49 1.77
CA ARG A 138 -17.58 2.33 1.32
C ARG A 138 -17.61 1.23 2.37
N VAL A 139 -16.50 1.02 3.06
CA VAL A 139 -16.42 0.08 4.19
C VAL A 139 -17.40 0.45 5.29
N GLY A 140 -17.64 1.75 5.51
CA GLY A 140 -18.56 2.19 6.55
C GLY A 140 -18.00 1.94 7.96
N GLY A 141 -18.86 1.93 8.98
CA GLY A 141 -18.44 1.84 10.38
C GLY A 141 -17.85 0.47 10.78
N ASN A 142 -18.37 -0.60 10.19
CA ASN A 142 -18.00 -1.98 10.47
C ASN A 142 -17.79 -2.72 9.15
N GLY A 143 -16.68 -3.46 9.04
CA GLY A 143 -16.40 -4.30 7.88
C GLY A 143 -14.91 -4.42 7.60
N THR A 144 -14.59 -5.01 6.45
CA THR A 144 -13.21 -5.37 6.08
C THR A 144 -12.84 -4.73 4.75
N LEU A 145 -11.68 -4.08 4.70
CA LEU A 145 -11.04 -3.68 3.45
C LEU A 145 -9.96 -4.72 3.11
N ALA A 146 -10.22 -5.55 2.10
CA ALA A 146 -9.30 -6.56 1.59
C ALA A 146 -8.51 -6.00 0.41
N LEU A 147 -7.20 -5.86 0.56
CA LEU A 147 -6.28 -5.35 -0.44
C LEU A 147 -5.60 -6.52 -1.13
N LEU A 148 -5.99 -6.77 -2.37
CA LEU A 148 -5.41 -7.82 -3.18
C LEU A 148 -4.25 -7.27 -4.01
N GLU A 149 -3.10 -7.91 -3.87
CA GLU A 149 -1.85 -7.64 -4.58
C GLU A 149 -1.34 -8.94 -5.22
N PRO A 150 -0.46 -8.87 -6.23
CA PRO A 150 0.18 -10.06 -6.78
C PRO A 150 0.85 -10.89 -5.69
N GLY A 151 0.28 -12.07 -5.41
CA GLY A 151 0.80 -13.02 -4.42
C GLY A 151 0.58 -12.62 -2.95
N THR A 152 -0.23 -11.61 -2.64
CA THR A 152 -0.48 -11.17 -1.26
C THR A 152 -1.89 -10.61 -1.07
N LEU A 153 -2.48 -10.88 0.09
CA LEU A 153 -3.75 -10.33 0.54
C LEU A 153 -3.54 -9.64 1.89
N THR A 154 -3.86 -8.36 1.97
CA THR A 154 -3.82 -7.59 3.24
C THR A 154 -5.24 -7.17 3.62
N CYS A 155 -5.72 -7.56 4.79
CA CYS A 155 -7.03 -7.16 5.30
C CYS A 155 -6.90 -6.13 6.43
N LEU A 156 -7.65 -5.04 6.30
CA LEU A 156 -7.83 -4.05 7.36
C LEU A 156 -9.22 -4.22 7.95
N PHE A 157 -9.27 -4.46 9.26
CA PHE A 157 -10.51 -4.70 9.99
C PHE A 157 -10.99 -3.40 10.63
N ARG A 158 -12.28 -3.10 10.46
CA ARG A 158 -12.89 -1.89 10.99
C ARG A 158 -14.10 -2.23 11.84
N ALA A 159 -14.18 -1.61 13.02
CA ALA A 159 -15.35 -1.66 13.89
C ALA A 159 -15.55 -0.29 14.56
N ASN A 160 -16.80 0.11 14.79
CA ASN A 160 -17.17 1.39 15.40
C ASN A 160 -16.48 2.60 14.72
N ALA A 161 -16.36 2.53 13.40
CA ALA A 161 -15.68 3.49 12.54
C ALA A 161 -14.16 3.64 12.80
N GLN A 162 -13.52 2.73 13.53
CA GLN A 162 -12.09 2.73 13.84
C GLN A 162 -11.40 1.49 13.30
N TRP A 163 -10.13 1.61 12.88
CA TRP A 163 -9.32 0.45 12.54
C TRP A 163 -9.05 -0.37 13.80
N GLN A 164 -9.32 -1.66 13.74
CA GLN A 164 -9.10 -2.57 14.86
C GLN A 164 -7.77 -3.28 14.72
N ASP A 165 -7.53 -3.83 13.52
CA ASP A 165 -6.34 -4.62 13.23
C ASP A 165 -6.04 -4.64 11.73
N LEU A 166 -4.86 -5.15 11.38
CA LEU A 166 -4.41 -5.41 10.02
C LEU A 166 -3.68 -6.75 9.98
N ALA A 167 -4.04 -7.59 9.02
CA ALA A 167 -3.36 -8.86 8.79
C ALA A 167 -3.00 -9.03 7.31
N THR A 168 -1.79 -9.54 7.05
CA THR A 168 -1.28 -9.80 5.71
C THR A 168 -0.97 -11.28 5.54
N LEU A 169 -1.45 -11.87 4.46
CA LEU A 169 -1.24 -13.26 4.08
C LEU A 169 -0.56 -13.29 2.71
N ARG A 170 0.54 -14.04 2.61
CA ARG A 170 1.12 -14.42 1.31
C ARG A 170 0.26 -15.52 0.69
N LEU A 171 -0.11 -15.34 -0.57
CA LEU A 171 -0.97 -16.28 -1.27
C LEU A 171 -0.13 -17.39 -1.89
N ASP A 172 -0.54 -18.63 -1.66
CA ASP A 172 0.03 -19.79 -2.36
C ASP A 172 -0.47 -19.84 -3.81
N ALA A 173 0.30 -20.51 -4.68
CA ALA A 173 -0.07 -20.67 -6.09
C ALA A 173 -1.41 -21.39 -6.22
N GLY A 174 -2.41 -20.71 -6.83
CA GLY A 174 -3.76 -21.24 -7.02
C GLY A 174 -4.68 -21.13 -5.80
N GLN A 175 -4.22 -20.55 -4.67
CA GLN A 175 -5.07 -20.31 -3.53
C GLN A 175 -6.21 -19.35 -3.90
N SER A 176 -7.44 -19.74 -3.61
CA SER A 176 -8.61 -18.92 -3.94
C SER A 176 -8.78 -17.77 -2.94
N LEU A 177 -9.37 -16.66 -3.39
CA LEU A 177 -9.67 -15.53 -2.52
C LEU A 177 -10.56 -15.90 -1.31
N PRO A 178 -11.63 -16.73 -1.45
CA PRO A 178 -12.38 -17.23 -0.30
C PRO A 178 -11.50 -17.92 0.75
N GLU A 179 -10.67 -18.87 0.35
CA GLU A 179 -9.78 -19.62 1.26
C GLU A 179 -8.78 -18.70 1.96
N ALA A 180 -8.24 -17.72 1.22
CA ALA A 180 -7.32 -16.73 1.78
C ALA A 180 -8.00 -15.81 2.81
N LEU A 181 -9.24 -15.37 2.54
CA LEU A 181 -10.04 -14.59 3.48
C LEU A 181 -10.37 -15.40 4.74
N ASP A 182 -10.76 -16.67 4.59
CA ASP A 182 -11.04 -17.57 5.71
C ASP A 182 -9.78 -17.81 6.56
N THR A 183 -8.63 -17.99 5.91
CA THR A 183 -7.33 -18.12 6.59
C THR A 183 -6.98 -16.86 7.37
N LEU A 184 -7.14 -15.68 6.77
CA LEU A 184 -6.89 -14.40 7.45
C LEU A 184 -7.85 -14.16 8.61
N ALA A 185 -9.13 -14.52 8.48
CA ALA A 185 -10.10 -14.41 9.57
C ALA A 185 -9.66 -15.25 10.79
N VAL A 186 -9.19 -16.47 10.55
CA VAL A 186 -8.66 -17.35 11.63
C VAL A 186 -7.39 -16.78 12.24
N LEU A 187 -6.42 -16.34 11.43
CA LEU A 187 -5.13 -15.85 11.92
C LEU A 187 -5.24 -14.52 12.68
N SER A 188 -6.14 -13.64 12.24
CA SER A 188 -6.39 -12.34 12.88
C SER A 188 -7.35 -12.44 14.08
N GLY A 189 -8.07 -13.54 14.23
CA GLY A 189 -9.15 -13.66 15.23
C GLY A 189 -10.34 -12.73 14.94
N HIS A 190 -10.40 -12.12 13.75
CA HIS A 190 -11.49 -11.25 13.33
C HIS A 190 -12.44 -11.98 12.39
N ALA A 191 -13.71 -12.03 12.77
CA ALA A 191 -14.78 -12.50 11.89
C ALA A 191 -14.90 -11.60 10.65
N MET A 192 -15.10 -12.20 9.48
CA MET A 192 -15.24 -11.49 8.19
C MET A 192 -16.69 -11.55 7.68
N ASP A 193 -17.63 -11.43 8.61
CA ASP A 193 -19.02 -11.81 8.37
C ASP A 193 -19.82 -10.69 7.68
N ASP A 194 -19.34 -9.44 7.78
CA ASP A 194 -20.02 -8.26 7.24
C ASP A 194 -19.10 -7.41 6.35
N GLY A 195 -19.62 -7.03 5.17
CA GLY A 195 -19.10 -5.92 4.38
C GLY A 195 -17.64 -6.05 3.93
N ILE A 196 -17.27 -7.14 3.25
CA ILE A 196 -15.94 -7.28 2.65
C ILE A 196 -15.86 -6.44 1.38
N HIS A 197 -14.92 -5.49 1.37
CA HIS A 197 -14.63 -4.62 0.23
C HIS A 197 -13.26 -4.95 -0.34
N VAL A 198 -13.20 -5.45 -1.57
CA VAL A 198 -11.96 -5.86 -2.22
C VAL A 198 -11.41 -4.71 -3.07
N ALA A 199 -10.21 -4.27 -2.77
CA ALA A 199 -9.49 -3.18 -3.45
C ALA A 199 -8.07 -3.63 -3.84
N GLY A 200 -7.32 -2.75 -4.48
CA GLY A 200 -5.92 -2.98 -4.85
C GLY A 200 -5.75 -3.31 -6.33
N CYS A 201 -4.81 -4.21 -6.62
CA CYS A 201 -4.53 -4.75 -7.94
C CYS A 201 -5.38 -6.02 -8.12
N VAL A 202 -6.70 -5.83 -8.30
CA VAL A 202 -7.66 -6.93 -8.36
C VAL A 202 -7.63 -7.59 -9.75
N PRO A 203 -7.34 -8.90 -9.86
CA PRO A 203 -7.36 -9.59 -11.15
C PRO A 203 -8.75 -9.54 -11.80
N SER A 204 -8.82 -9.48 -13.13
CA SER A 204 -10.09 -9.37 -13.87
C SER A 204 -11.06 -10.53 -13.63
N GLY A 205 -10.57 -11.68 -13.18
CA GLY A 205 -11.39 -12.83 -12.81
C GLY A 205 -12.11 -12.70 -11.46
N VAL A 206 -11.74 -11.73 -10.62
CA VAL A 206 -12.35 -11.50 -9.30
C VAL A 206 -13.49 -10.49 -9.44
N ALA A 207 -14.71 -11.00 -9.59
CA ALA A 207 -15.93 -10.20 -9.62
C ALA A 207 -16.56 -10.06 -8.22
N SER A 208 -17.33 -8.99 -8.02
CA SER A 208 -18.21 -8.86 -6.86
C SER A 208 -19.22 -10.00 -6.81
N ASN A 209 -19.59 -10.41 -5.59
CA ASN A 209 -20.61 -11.42 -5.35
C ASN A 209 -21.34 -11.13 -4.03
N ASN A 210 -22.12 -12.09 -3.53
CA ASN A 210 -22.87 -11.91 -2.28
C ASN A 210 -21.96 -11.84 -1.03
N ARG A 211 -20.70 -12.27 -1.13
CA ARG A 211 -19.73 -12.29 -0.02
C ARG A 211 -18.84 -11.04 0.00
N TRP A 212 -18.47 -10.49 -1.15
CA TRP A 212 -17.63 -9.29 -1.24
C TRP A 212 -18.01 -8.37 -2.39
N THR A 213 -17.65 -7.09 -2.23
CA THR A 213 -17.80 -6.06 -3.27
C THR A 213 -16.43 -5.57 -3.73
N CYS A 214 -16.13 -5.69 -5.02
CA CYS A 214 -14.95 -5.08 -5.61
C CYS A 214 -15.13 -3.55 -5.70
N VAL A 215 -14.26 -2.80 -5.01
CA VAL A 215 -14.33 -1.32 -4.93
C VAL A 215 -13.30 -0.62 -5.84
N GLY A 216 -12.36 -1.39 -6.40
CA GLY A 216 -11.42 -0.94 -7.43
C GLY A 216 -10.06 -0.50 -6.90
N SER A 217 -9.34 0.27 -7.72
CA SER A 217 -7.91 0.53 -7.49
C SER A 217 -7.64 1.50 -6.32
N PRO A 218 -6.39 1.60 -5.84
CA PRO A 218 -6.00 2.46 -4.71
C PRO A 218 -6.11 3.97 -4.98
N ASP A 219 -5.92 4.41 -6.22
CA ASP A 219 -5.99 5.83 -6.65
C ASP A 219 -6.48 5.88 -8.10
N ARG A 220 -7.20 6.92 -8.50
CA ARG A 220 -7.78 7.03 -9.87
C ARG A 220 -6.73 6.90 -10.97
N ARG A 221 -5.46 7.22 -10.68
CA ARG A 221 -4.33 7.04 -11.62
C ARG A 221 -4.07 5.58 -11.99
N TRP A 222 -4.51 4.64 -11.14
CA TRP A 222 -4.32 3.20 -11.32
C TRP A 222 -5.60 2.48 -11.76
N ASP A 223 -6.67 3.21 -12.07
CA ASP A 223 -7.89 2.60 -12.61
C ASP A 223 -7.59 1.96 -13.97
N GLY A 224 -7.91 0.67 -14.11
CA GLY A 224 -7.65 -0.11 -15.33
C GLY A 224 -6.23 -0.66 -15.45
N VAL A 225 -5.38 -0.49 -14.44
CA VAL A 225 -4.10 -1.21 -14.36
C VAL A 225 -4.39 -2.65 -13.92
N PRO A 226 -4.04 -3.67 -14.75
CA PRO A 226 -4.24 -5.07 -14.40
C PRO A 226 -3.37 -5.45 -13.21
N ALA A 227 -3.82 -6.50 -12.51
CA ALA A 227 -3.07 -7.15 -11.45
C ALA A 227 -1.82 -7.85 -12.00
#